data_AF-A0A084W7C3-F1
#
_entry.id   AF-A0A084W7C3-F1
#
_cell.length_a   1.000
_cell.length_b   1.000
_cell.length_c   1.000
_cell.angle_alpha   90.00
_cell.angle_beta   90.00
_cell.angle_gamma   90.00
#
_symmetry.space_group_name_H-M   'P 1'
#
loop_
_entity.id
_entity.type
_entity.pdbx_description
1 polymer ?
#
loop_
_entity_poly.entity_id
_entity_poly.type
_entity_poly.pdbx_seq_one_letter_code
_entity_poly.pdbx_strand_id
1 'polypeptide(L)' 'MVSNYEEDRVVQDLVGTCNDAASYCGVRDRLYPDRKAMGYPFDRAARSGVDRLANFLTPNMAVQSISVVHNDRTVNRTG' A
#
# COMPACT_ATOMS: atom_id res chain seq x y z
N MET A 1 -4.27 -6.52 4.22
CA MET A 1 -3.19 -7.52 4.29
C MET A 1 -2.29 -7.13 5.44
N VAL A 2 -1.88 -8.09 6.25
CA VAL A 2 -0.91 -7.87 7.33
C VAL A 2 0.33 -8.69 7.04
N SER A 3 1.40 -8.07 6.56
CA SER A 3 2.70 -8.73 6.33
C SER A 3 3.52 -8.83 7.62
N ASN A 4 4.60 -9.62 7.57
CA ASN A 4 5.50 -9.78 8.69
C ASN A 4 6.45 -8.58 8.78
N TYR A 5 6.29 -7.75 9.82
CA TYR A 5 7.08 -6.55 10.05
C TYR A 5 8.60 -6.77 9.97
N GLU A 6 9.10 -7.91 10.45
CA GLU A 6 10.55 -8.20 10.43
C GLU A 6 11.11 -8.33 9.01
N GLU A 7 10.27 -8.65 8.02
CA GLU A 7 10.63 -8.71 6.61
C GLU A 7 10.40 -7.42 5.85
N ASP A 8 9.57 -6.53 6.38
CA ASP A 8 9.17 -5.27 5.75
C ASP A 8 10.07 -4.12 6.20
N ARG A 9 10.45 -4.09 7.49
CA ARG A 9 11.13 -2.94 8.10
C ARG A 9 12.50 -2.66 7.48
N VAL A 10 12.78 -1.37 7.25
CA VAL A 10 14.14 -0.85 7.10
C VAL A 10 14.53 -0.16 8.40
N VAL A 11 15.60 -0.63 9.06
CA VAL A 11 16.06 -0.05 10.34
C VAL A 11 16.74 1.28 10.06
N GLN A 12 16.03 2.38 10.32
CA GLN A 12 16.49 3.76 10.17
C GLN A 12 15.59 4.69 10.99
N ASP A 13 16.05 5.92 11.19
CA ASP A 13 15.25 6.93 11.87
C ASP A 13 14.38 7.72 10.88
N LEU A 14 13.08 7.78 11.16
CA LEU A 14 12.06 8.45 10.34
C LEU A 14 11.68 9.84 10.90
N VAL A 15 12.57 10.48 11.67
CA VAL A 15 12.36 11.86 12.13
C VAL A 15 12.33 12.84 10.96
N GLY A 16 11.42 13.80 11.06
CA GLY A 16 11.35 14.95 10.18
C GLY A 16 9.92 15.31 9.85
N THR A 17 9.75 16.44 9.16
CA THR A 17 8.53 16.78 8.43
C THR A 17 8.54 16.10 7.05
N CYS A 18 7.39 16.00 6.39
CA CYS A 18 7.24 15.45 5.02
C CYS A 18 7.49 13.93 4.90
N ASN A 19 6.82 13.12 5.72
CA ASN A 19 6.85 11.65 5.64
C ASN A 19 5.47 11.00 5.41
N ASP A 20 4.45 11.83 5.14
CA ASP A 20 3.05 11.42 4.94
C ASP A 20 2.77 10.83 3.55
N ALA A 21 3.57 11.20 2.54
CA ALA A 21 3.45 10.73 1.16
C ALA A 21 4.51 9.67 0.76
N ALA A 22 5.01 8.89 1.74
CA ALA A 22 6.15 8.00 1.53
C ALA A 22 5.92 6.88 0.50
N SER A 23 4.66 6.51 0.24
CA SER A 23 4.32 5.46 -0.73
C SER A 23 4.76 5.76 -2.17
N TYR A 24 4.79 7.04 -2.57
CA TYR A 24 5.22 7.44 -3.92
C TYR A 24 6.53 8.22 -3.92
N CYS A 25 6.83 8.94 -2.83
CA CYS A 25 7.98 9.83 -2.76
C CYS A 25 9.15 9.28 -1.93
N GLY A 26 8.96 8.17 -1.21
CA GLY A 26 9.87 7.76 -0.15
C GLY A 26 9.93 8.79 0.98
N VAL A 27 10.97 8.70 1.79
CA VAL A 27 11.23 9.67 2.87
C VAL A 27 12.48 10.46 2.50
N ARG A 28 12.39 11.80 2.58
CA ARG A 28 13.47 12.68 2.16
C ARG A 28 14.76 12.35 2.91
N ASP A 29 15.86 12.21 2.16
CA ASP A 29 17.20 11.91 2.67
C ASP A 29 17.28 10.57 3.45
N ARG A 30 16.41 9.61 3.14
CA ARG A 30 16.33 8.30 3.79
C ARG A 30 16.12 7.19 2.76
N LEU A 31 16.25 5.94 3.21
CA LEU A 31 15.86 4.79 2.42
C LEU A 31 14.32 4.70 2.35
N TYR A 32 13.80 4.09 1.28
CA TYR A 32 12.39 3.77 1.19
C TYR A 32 11.98 2.90 2.40
N PRO A 33 10.90 3.21 3.14
CA PRO A 33 10.64 2.64 4.47
C PRO A 33 10.06 1.21 4.46
N ASP A 34 10.10 0.53 3.30
CA ASP A 34 9.66 -0.87 3.13
C ASP A 34 10.69 -1.62 2.27
N ARG A 35 11.14 -2.78 2.74
CA ARG A 35 12.10 -3.65 2.04
C ARG A 35 11.48 -4.41 0.88
N LYS A 36 10.16 -4.56 0.85
CA LYS A 36 9.45 -5.24 -0.24
C LYS A 36 9.52 -4.38 -1.51
N ALA A 37 9.36 -5.03 -2.67
CA ALA A 37 9.29 -4.30 -3.93
C ALA A 37 8.06 -3.37 -3.93
N MET A 38 8.20 -2.16 -4.48
CA MET A 38 7.08 -1.23 -4.61
C MET A 38 5.94 -1.88 -5.39
N GLY A 39 4.75 -1.91 -4.80
CA GLY A 39 3.58 -2.60 -5.36
C GLY A 39 3.31 -3.99 -4.78
N TYR A 40 4.17 -4.51 -3.89
CA TYR A 40 3.93 -5.77 -3.17
C TYR A 40 2.55 -5.77 -2.47
N PRO A 41 1.77 -6.87 -2.55
CA PRO A 41 2.10 -8.17 -3.13
C PRO A 41 1.69 -8.35 -4.61
N PHE A 42 1.34 -7.27 -5.31
CA PHE A 42 0.83 -7.29 -6.68
C PHE A 42 1.85 -6.82 -7.72
N ASP A 43 3.11 -6.67 -7.34
CA ASP A 43 4.23 -6.31 -8.22
C ASP A 43 4.60 -7.43 -9.21
N ARG A 44 4.07 -8.65 -9.01
CA ARG A 44 4.42 -9.84 -9.80
C ARG A 44 3.17 -10.59 -10.25
N ALA A 45 3.34 -11.39 -11.31
CA ALA A 45 2.32 -12.34 -11.72
C ALA A 45 1.98 -13.31 -10.58
N ALA A 46 0.70 -13.65 -10.46
CA ALA A 46 0.22 -14.55 -9.43
C ALA A 46 0.79 -15.98 -9.60
N ARG A 47 0.70 -16.78 -8.53
CA ARG A 47 1.06 -18.20 -8.55
C ARG A 47 0.24 -18.94 -9.63
N SER A 48 0.82 -19.98 -10.21
CA SER A 48 0.11 -20.82 -11.19
C SER A 48 -1.25 -21.29 -10.64
N GLY A 49 -2.29 -21.21 -11.47
CA GLY A 49 -3.66 -21.58 -11.10
C GLY A 49 -4.45 -20.50 -10.35
N VAL A 50 -3.86 -19.34 -10.03
CA VAL A 50 -4.58 -18.20 -9.45
C VAL A 50 -5.14 -17.31 -10.56
N ASP A 51 -6.43 -17.44 -10.84
CA ASP A 51 -7.16 -16.70 -11.88
C ASP A 51 -8.11 -15.62 -11.33
N ARG A 52 -8.32 -15.59 -10.01
CA ARG A 52 -9.21 -14.67 -9.30
C ARG A 52 -8.56 -14.20 -8.00
N LEU A 53 -8.91 -12.99 -7.56
CA LEU A 53 -8.41 -12.43 -6.30
C LEU A 53 -8.68 -13.34 -5.10
N ALA A 54 -9.86 -13.98 -5.04
CA ALA A 54 -10.19 -14.90 -3.95
C ALA A 54 -9.18 -16.06 -3.82
N ASN A 55 -8.62 -16.53 -4.93
CA ASN A 55 -7.63 -17.61 -4.97
C ASN A 55 -6.21 -17.11 -4.62
N PHE A 56 -5.99 -15.79 -4.59
CA PHE A 56 -4.73 -15.17 -4.20
C PHE A 56 -4.59 -15.06 -2.67
N LEU A 57 -5.72 -14.87 -1.97
CA LEU A 57 -5.75 -14.54 -0.54
C LEU A 57 -5.11 -15.64 0.32
N THR A 58 -4.41 -15.19 1.36
CA THR A 58 -3.88 -16.01 2.45
C THR A 58 -4.58 -15.62 3.76
N PRO A 59 -4.41 -16.38 4.87
CA PRO A 59 -5.15 -16.11 6.12
C PRO A 59 -4.95 -14.71 6.73
N ASN A 60 -3.85 -14.03 6.40
CA ASN A 60 -3.54 -12.65 6.79
C ASN A 60 -4.05 -11.59 5.80
N MET A 61 -4.94 -11.96 4.88
CA MET A 61 -5.56 -11.09 3.89
C MET A 61 -7.08 -11.17 3.99
N ALA A 62 -7.75 -10.06 3.70
CA ALA A 62 -9.19 -9.95 3.63
C ALA A 62 -9.56 -9.00 2.48
N VAL A 63 -10.76 -9.19 1.94
CA VAL A 63 -11.34 -8.33 0.91
C VAL A 63 -12.70 -7.84 1.37
N GLN A 64 -13.06 -6.64 0.96
CA GLN A 64 -14.36 -6.04 1.23
C GLN A 64 -14.87 -5.40 -0.06
N SER A 65 -16.12 -5.68 -0.41
CA SER A 65 -16.76 -5.00 -1.54
C SER A 65 -17.12 -3.57 -1.15
N ILE A 66 -16.78 -2.60 -2.02
CA ILE A 66 -17.07 -1.18 -1.86
C ILE A 66 -17.75 -0.62 -3.11
N SER A 67 -18.47 0.50 -2.95
CA SER A 67 -19.03 1.27 -4.06
C SER A 67 -18.41 2.67 -4.07
N VAL A 68 -17.84 3.07 -5.20
CA VAL A 68 -17.35 4.43 -5.43
C VAL A 68 -18.39 5.14 -6.26
N VAL A 69 -19.02 6.18 -5.71
CA VAL A 69 -20.11 6.91 -6.35
C VAL A 69 -19.64 8.34 -6.62
N HIS A 70 -19.60 8.73 -7.89
CA HIS A 70 -19.37 10.11 -8.29
C HIS A 70 -20.68 10.91 -8.13
N ASN A 71 -20.58 12.10 -7.53
CA ASN A 71 -21.66 13.07 -7.47
C ASN A 71 -21.25 14.26 -8.33
N ASP A 72 -21.98 14.47 -9.43
CA ASP A 72 -21.71 15.52 -10.42
C ASP A 72 -22.11 16.90 -9.89
N ARG A 73 -21.31 17.40 -8.94
CA ARG A 73 -21.46 18.74 -8.36
C ARG A 73 -20.09 19.33 -8.03
N THR A 74 -19.99 20.64 -8.20
CA THR A 74 -18.83 21.41 -7.74
C THR A 74 -19.05 21.87 -6.30
N VAL A 75 -18.05 21.69 -5.43
CA VAL A 75 -18.05 22.18 -4.05
C VAL A 75 -16.92 23.18 -3.86
N ASN A 76 -17.19 24.31 -3.20
CA ASN A 76 -16.14 25.24 -2.81
C ASN A 76 -15.37 24.68 -1.61
N ARG A 77 -14.04 24.83 -1.60
CA ARG A 77 -13.21 24.45 -0.45
C ARG A 77 -13.51 25.38 0.72
N THR A 78 -14.22 24.90 1.74
CA THR A 78 -14.29 25.59 3.02
C THR A 78 -12.94 25.47 3.71
N GLY A 79 -12.40 26.59 4.19
CA GLY A 79 -11.13 26.67 4.90
C GLY A 79 -11.16 26.01 6.27
#